data_AF-A0A7C8Z0U4-F1
#
_entry.id   AF-A0A7C8Z0U4-F1
#
_cell.length_a   1.000
_cell.length_b   1.000
_cell.length_c   1.000
_cell.angle_alpha   90.00
_cell.angle_beta   90.00
_cell.angle_gamma   90.00
#
_symmetry.space_group_name_H-M   'P 1'
#
loop_
_entity.id
_entity.type
_entity.pdbx_description
1 polymer ?
#
loop_
_entity_poly.entity_id
_entity_poly.type
_entity_poly.pdbx_seq_one_letter_code
_entity_poly.pdbx_strand_id
1 'polypeptide(L)'
;LQINDIEPFCQDEIALYRQCVERRDKEIRQRVEDSEHKLGLSMPLDQAKERAAQLESEVTTLERRLILASGMEGVEGFRQRKRLEALKQGMENRKTDEPKKTPPPPARRWFFW
;
A
#
# COMPACT_ATOMS: atom_id res chain seq x y z
N LEU A 1 1.86 10.78 29.51
CA LEU A 1 0.66 11.13 30.30
C LEU A 1 0.43 10.01 31.29
N GLN A 2 0.80 10.25 32.55
CA GLN A 2 0.48 9.32 33.64
C GLN A 2 -1.05 9.29 33.77
N ILE A 3 -1.63 8.09 33.89
CA ILE A 3 -3.08 7.86 33.90
C ILE A 3 -3.77 8.55 35.10
N ASN A 4 -2.98 9.00 36.08
CA ASN A 4 -3.45 9.48 37.38
C ASN A 4 -3.70 10.99 37.48
N ASP A 5 -3.40 11.77 36.43
CA ASP A 5 -3.55 13.24 36.44
C ASP A 5 -4.82 13.74 35.76
N ILE A 6 -5.69 12.82 35.30
CA ILE A 6 -6.97 13.14 34.65
C ILE A 6 -8.10 12.81 35.62
N GLU A 7 -8.97 13.79 35.85
CA GLU A 7 -10.14 13.65 36.72
C GLU A 7 -10.95 12.39 36.33
N PRO A 8 -11.30 11.51 37.28
CA PRO A 8 -11.77 10.15 37.01
C PRO A 8 -13.03 10.08 36.13
N PHE A 9 -13.78 11.17 36.02
CA PHE A 9 -14.97 11.28 35.19
C PHE A 9 -14.68 11.32 33.67
N CYS A 10 -13.51 11.86 33.26
CA CYS A 10 -13.17 12.03 31.84
C CYS A 10 -12.42 10.81 31.24
N GLN A 11 -12.17 9.76 32.02
CA GLN A 11 -11.38 8.61 31.57
C GLN A 11 -12.14 7.73 30.57
N ASP A 12 -13.44 7.52 30.81
CA ASP A 12 -14.30 6.72 29.93
C ASP A 12 -14.50 7.39 28.57
N GLU A 13 -14.69 8.71 28.57
CA GLU A 13 -14.81 9.51 27.35
C GLU A 13 -13.52 9.45 26.53
N ILE A 14 -12.36 9.61 27.17
CA ILE A 14 -11.05 9.46 26.52
C ILE A 14 -10.88 8.04 25.96
N ALA A 15 -11.27 7.01 26.70
CA ALA A 15 -11.21 5.62 26.23
C ALA A 15 -12.09 5.41 24.99
N LEU A 16 -13.33 5.92 25.01
CA LEU A 16 -14.25 5.89 23.87
C LEU A 16 -13.69 6.64 22.66
N TYR A 17 -13.13 7.84 22.86
CA TYR A 17 -12.50 8.59 21.78
C TYR A 17 -11.31 7.84 21.17
N ARG A 18 -10.45 7.25 22.00
CA ARG A 18 -9.31 6.44 21.52
C ARG A 18 -9.80 5.25 20.69
N GLN A 19 -10.79 4.51 21.19
CA GLN A 19 -11.35 3.37 20.46
C GLN A 19 -11.97 3.79 19.12
N CYS A 20 -12.68 4.92 19.09
CA CYS A 20 -13.26 5.45 17.86
C CYS A 20 -12.19 5.87 16.84
N VAL A 21 -11.12 6.52 17.30
CA VAL A 21 -9.99 6.90 16.46
C VAL A 21 -9.26 5.68 15.93
N GLU A 22 -9.00 4.68 16.77
CA GLU A 22 -8.35 3.43 16.37
C GLU A 22 -9.18 2.65 15.34
N ARG A 23 -10.51 2.55 15.54
CA ARG A 23 -11.40 1.89 14.58
C ARG A 23 -11.38 2.60 13.23
N ARG A 24 -11.53 3.93 13.24
CA ARG A 24 -11.50 4.74 12.03
C ARG A 24 -10.15 4.65 11.31
N ASP A 25 -9.05 4.70 12.06
CA ASP A 25 -7.70 4.61 11.49
C ASP A 25 -7.44 3.23 10.86
N LYS A 26 -7.92 2.15 11.48
CA LYS A 26 -7.89 0.80 10.88
C LYS A 26 -8.67 0.73 9.56
N GLU A 27 -9.91 1.22 9.55
CA GLU A 27 -10.76 1.24 8.36
C GLU A 27 -10.13 2.07 7.22
N ILE A 28 -9.59 3.25 7.54
CA ILE A 28 -8.95 4.11 6.55
C ILE A 28 -7.68 3.44 6.00
N ARG A 29 -6.84 2.84 6.86
CA ARG A 29 -5.62 2.13 6.40
C ARG A 29 -5.97 1.01 5.43
N GLN A 30 -6.94 0.16 5.78
CA GLN A 30 -7.42 -0.91 4.90
C GLN A 30 -7.92 -0.37 3.56
N ARG A 31 -8.77 0.66 3.58
CA ARG A 31 -9.29 1.28 2.34
C ARG A 31 -8.19 1.84 1.45
N VAL A 32 -7.17 2.45 2.04
CA VAL A 32 -6.02 2.97 1.29
C VAL A 32 -5.22 1.83 0.68
N GLU A 33 -4.89 0.80 1.45
CA GLU A 33 -4.17 -0.39 0.97
C GLU A 33 -4.92 -1.07 -0.18
N ASP A 34 -6.22 -1.32 -0.02
CA ASP A 34 -7.07 -1.92 -1.06
C ASP A 34 -7.11 -1.05 -2.33
N SER A 35 -7.15 0.28 -2.18
CA SER A 35 -7.19 1.19 -3.31
C SER A 35 -5.86 1.23 -4.07
N GLU A 36 -4.72 1.20 -3.38
CA GLU A 36 -3.39 1.15 -4.01
C GLU A 36 -3.14 -0.20 -4.67
N HIS A 37 -3.61 -1.30 -4.06
CA HIS A 37 -3.56 -2.62 -4.68
C HIS A 37 -4.37 -2.67 -5.98
N LYS A 38 -5.61 -2.17 -5.97
CA LYS A 38 -6.47 -2.04 -7.17
C LYS A 38 -5.85 -1.11 -8.22
N LEU A 39 -5.18 -0.04 -7.80
CA LEU A 39 -4.45 0.83 -8.70
C LEU A 39 -3.29 0.07 -9.35
N GLY A 40 -2.57 -0.72 -8.55
CA GLY A 40 -1.55 -1.68 -8.97
C GLY A 40 -2.07 -2.76 -9.91
N LEU A 41 -3.38 -3.03 -9.97
CA LEU A 41 -4.05 -3.95 -10.91
C LEU A 41 -4.66 -3.30 -12.17
N SER A 42 -4.97 -2.00 -12.16
CA SER A 42 -5.61 -1.30 -13.29
C SER A 42 -4.74 -0.26 -14.04
N MET A 43 -3.83 0.44 -13.37
CA MET A 43 -2.98 1.49 -13.98
C MET A 43 -1.97 0.93 -15.01
N PRO A 44 -1.66 1.60 -16.13
CA PRO A 44 -0.60 1.16 -17.05
C PRO A 44 0.75 0.92 -16.35
N LEU A 45 1.49 -0.13 -16.75
CA LEU A 45 2.69 -0.57 -16.04
C LEU A 45 3.77 0.51 -15.94
N ASP A 46 3.96 1.33 -16.96
CA ASP A 46 5.00 2.36 -16.94
C ASP A 46 4.64 3.51 -15.99
N GLN A 47 3.37 3.93 -15.97
CA GLN A 47 2.86 4.90 -15.00
C GLN A 47 2.92 4.35 -13.57
N ALA A 48 2.62 3.06 -13.38
CA ALA A 48 2.69 2.41 -12.09
C ALA A 48 4.15 2.33 -11.58
N LYS A 49 5.13 2.08 -12.46
CA LYS A 49 6.57 2.12 -12.12
C LYS A 49 7.03 3.52 -11.75
N GLU A 50 6.63 4.54 -12.50
CA GLU A 50 6.96 5.94 -12.18
C GLU A 50 6.43 6.33 -10.80
N ARG A 51 5.17 5.98 -10.51
CA ARG A 51 4.57 6.20 -9.19
C ARG A 51 5.27 5.41 -8.09
N ALA A 52 5.66 4.16 -8.34
CA ALA A 52 6.43 3.38 -7.39
C ALA A 52 7.79 4.03 -7.09
N ALA A 53 8.49 4.55 -8.11
CA ALA A 53 9.76 5.26 -7.94
C ALA A 53 9.57 6.58 -7.15
N GLN A 54 8.48 7.31 -7.39
CA GLN A 54 8.12 8.49 -6.59
C GLN A 54 7.90 8.12 -5.13
N LEU A 55 7.07 7.09 -4.86
CA LEU A 55 6.81 6.61 -3.51
C LEU A 55 8.08 6.08 -2.82
N GLU A 56 8.99 5.42 -3.55
CA GLU A 56 10.30 5.02 -3.03
C GLU A 56 11.15 6.22 -2.66
N SER A 57 11.17 7.26 -3.48
CA SER A 57 11.89 8.49 -3.15
C SER A 57 11.29 9.19 -1.92
N GLU A 58 9.96 9.20 -1.79
CA GLU A 58 9.26 9.74 -0.61
C GLU A 58 9.59 8.91 0.64
N VAL A 59 9.50 7.59 0.55
CA VAL A 59 9.85 6.68 1.65
C VAL A 59 11.29 6.88 2.06
N THR A 60 12.25 6.92 1.12
CA THR A 60 13.67 7.12 1.46
C THR A 60 13.95 8.52 2.01
N THR A 61 13.27 9.56 1.52
CA THR A 61 13.40 10.91 2.12
C THR A 61 12.83 10.95 3.53
N LEU A 62 11.68 10.31 3.77
CA LEU A 62 11.08 10.19 5.08
C LEU A 62 11.96 9.35 6.01
N GLU A 63 12.52 8.23 5.55
CA GLU A 63 13.48 7.40 6.29
C GLU A 63 14.75 8.16 6.67
N ARG A 64 15.29 8.97 5.75
CA ARG A 64 16.45 9.83 6.01
C ARG A 64 16.11 10.95 7.00
N ARG A 65 14.87 11.45 6.98
CA ARG A 65 14.34 12.37 7.99
C ARG A 65 14.02 11.65 9.31
N LEU A 66 13.70 10.36 9.26
CA LEU A 66 13.42 9.46 10.38
C LEU A 66 14.70 8.90 11.01
N ILE A 67 15.49 9.81 11.56
CA ILE A 67 16.25 9.49 12.76
C ILE A 67 15.24 9.53 13.92
N LEU A 68 14.82 8.35 14.40
CA LEU A 68 14.01 8.07 15.61
C LEU A 68 12.50 7.87 15.40
N ALA A 69 12.07 6.63 15.64
CA ALA A 69 10.68 6.22 15.71
C ALA A 69 9.95 6.84 16.91
N SER A 70 9.28 7.99 16.72
CA SER A 70 8.10 8.38 17.51
C SER A 70 7.39 9.60 16.90
N GLY A 71 6.06 9.55 16.76
CA GLY A 71 5.23 10.71 16.38
C GLY A 71 4.59 10.63 14.99
N MET A 72 4.07 11.76 14.51
CA MET A 72 3.30 11.86 13.26
C MET A 72 4.12 11.53 12.01
N GLU A 73 5.39 11.96 11.97
CA GLU A 73 6.29 11.72 10.83
C GLU A 73 6.61 10.23 10.64
N GLY A 74 6.71 9.46 11.73
CA GLY A 74 6.86 8.00 11.69
C GLY A 74 5.63 7.28 11.16
N VAL A 75 4.44 7.79 11.48
CA VAL A 75 3.17 7.26 10.96
C VAL A 75 3.06 7.54 9.45
N GLU A 76 3.51 8.70 8.98
CA GLU A 76 3.54 9.04 7.55
C GLU A 76 4.53 8.16 6.76
N GLY A 77 5.75 7.96 7.28
CA GLY A 77 6.72 7.04 6.68
C GLY A 77 6.18 5.61 6.58
N PHE A 78 5.52 5.13 7.64
CA PHE A 78 4.87 3.81 7.64
C PHE A 78 3.74 3.71 6.61
N ARG A 79 2.92 4.76 6.47
CA ARG A 79 1.84 4.82 5.47
C ARG A 79 2.40 4.76 4.05
N GLN A 80 3.44 5.53 3.74
CA GLN A 80 4.04 5.52 2.40
C GLN A 80 4.67 4.16 2.06
N ARG A 81 5.33 3.51 3.04
CA ARG A 81 5.82 2.13 2.88
C ARG A 81 4.69 1.15 2.57
N LYS A 82 3.59 1.21 3.32
CA LYS A 82 2.41 0.33 3.10
C LYS A 82 1.78 0.52 1.73
N ARG A 83 1.66 1.76 1.25
CA ARG A 83 1.17 2.07 -0.10
C ARG A 83 2.08 1.52 -1.18
N LEU A 84 3.40 1.68 -1.02
CA LEU A 84 4.38 1.12 -1.94
C LEU A 84 4.30 -0.42 -2.00
N GLU A 85 4.19 -1.08 -0.86
CA GLU A 85 4.02 -2.54 -0.77
C GLU A 85 2.75 -3.01 -1.51
N ALA A 86 1.60 -2.39 -1.23
CA ALA A 86 0.33 -2.75 -1.86
C ALA A 86 0.33 -2.51 -3.38
N LEU A 87 0.92 -1.40 -3.83
CA LEU A 87 1.05 -1.09 -5.26
C LEU A 87 1.94 -2.12 -5.98
N LYS A 88 3.11 -2.44 -5.40
CA LYS A 88 4.01 -3.46 -5.94
C LYS A 88 3.35 -4.83 -6.01
N GLN A 89 2.64 -5.24 -4.96
CA GLN A 89 1.89 -6.48 -4.92
C GLN A 89 0.83 -6.54 -6.03
N GLY A 90 0.08 -5.44 -6.25
CA GLY A 90 -0.87 -5.34 -7.36
C GLY A 90 -0.19 -5.49 -8.73
N MET A 91 0.97 -4.85 -8.92
CA MET A 91 1.74 -4.95 -10.17
C MET A 91 2.31 -6.35 -10.40
N GLU A 92 2.79 -7.02 -9.36
CA GLU A 92 3.33 -8.39 -9.43
C GLU A 92 2.26 -9.41 -9.78
N ASN A 93 1.06 -9.29 -9.20
CA ASN A 93 -0.06 -10.16 -9.52
C ASN A 93 -0.39 -10.13 -11.03
N ARG A 94 -0.29 -8.97 -11.69
CA ARG A 94 -0.48 -8.87 -13.15
C ARG A 94 0.59 -9.58 -13.97
N LYS A 95 1.84 -9.60 -13.51
CA LYS A 95 2.93 -10.31 -14.22
C LYS A 95 2.69 -11.82 -14.20
N THR A 96 2.05 -12.33 -13.14
CA THR A 96 1.65 -13.73 -13.04
C THR A 96 0.48 -14.10 -13.96
N ASP A 97 -0.41 -13.14 -14.22
CA ASP A 97 -1.58 -13.28 -15.09
C ASP A 97 -1.31 -12.99 -16.58
N GLU A 98 -0.06 -12.69 -16.96
CA GLU A 98 0.28 -12.75 -18.39
C GLU A 98 0.02 -14.18 -18.89
N PRO A 99 -0.79 -14.36 -19.96
CA PRO A 99 -0.99 -15.68 -20.52
C PRO A 99 0.38 -16.18 -20.99
N LYS A 100 0.83 -17.31 -20.41
CA LYS A 100 1.86 -18.15 -21.01
C LYS A 100 1.61 -18.17 -22.51
N LYS A 101 2.56 -17.63 -23.27
CA LYS A 101 2.62 -17.61 -24.73
C LYS A 101 1.81 -18.79 -25.29
N THR A 102 0.68 -18.48 -25.91
CA THR A 102 -0.06 -19.45 -26.73
C THR A 102 0.94 -20.21 -27.60
N PRO A 103 0.93 -21.56 -27.61
CA PRO A 103 1.83 -22.32 -28.48
C PRO A 103 1.58 -21.92 -29.94
N PRO A 104 2.62 -21.84 -30.78
CA PRO A 104 2.46 -21.42 -32.17
C PRO A 104 1.48 -22.36 -32.89
N PRO A 105 0.61 -21.82 -33.78
CA PRO A 105 -0.32 -22.66 -34.52
C PRO A 105 0.46 -23.67 -35.37
N PRO A 106 -0.03 -24.92 -35.50
CA PRO A 106 0.69 -25.95 -36.24
C PRO A 106 0.89 -25.50 -37.68
N ALA A 107 2.16 -25.52 -38.11
CA ALA A 107 2.55 -25.16 -39.46
C ALA A 107 1.74 -25.98 -40.47
N ARG A 108 0.89 -25.30 -41.26
CA ARG A 108 0.21 -25.91 -42.40
C ARG A 108 1.27 -26.24 -43.44
N ARG A 109 1.70 -27.51 -43.49
CA ARG A 109 2.46 -28.08 -44.60
C ARG A 109 1.55 -28.09 -45.82
N TRP A 110 1.85 -27.26 -46.80
CA TRP A 110 1.30 -27.38 -48.14
C TRP A 110 1.96 -28.60 -48.78
N PHE A 111 1.20 -29.68 -48.97
CA PHE A 111 1.57 -30.74 -49.89
C PHE A 111 1.03 -30.35 -51.26
N PHE A 112 1.94 -30.06 -52.19
CA PHE A 112 1.64 -30.05 -53.62
C PHE A 112 1.99 -31.45 -54.15
N TRP A 113 0.97 -32.12 -54.71
CA TRP A 113 1.08 -33.26 -55.61
C TRP A 113 0.05 -33.05 -56.71
#